data_AF-A0A9P1IBC0-F1
#
_entry.id   AF-A0A9P1IBC0-F1
#
_cell.length_a   1.000
_cell.length_b   1.000
_cell.length_c   1.000
_cell.angle_alpha   90.00
_cell.angle_beta   90.00
_cell.angle_gamma   90.00
#
_symmetry.space_group_name_H-M   'P 1'
#
loop_
_entity.id
_entity.type
_entity.pdbx_description
1 polymer ?
#
loop_
_entity_poly.entity_id
_entity_poly.type
_entity_poly.pdbx_seq_one_letter_code
_entity_poly.pdbx_strand_id
1 'polypeptide(L)'
;MGAAQSGADQAAPEVVRIERSEIPEEYKNVGVSSDVVKRVNATKTSSGNTSSASNDAENERLKRELQKERDEKARLREDMAKLSQLQQRKDHGTVLPPSATGGIGSDLEERKKVFDETVERVQKRFFDYHRENVCQDNENEIVKCLQSNQGRVLKCAPLTEAYEKCVGQFRQQVLKGN
;
A
#
# COMPACT_ATOMS: atom_id res chain seq x y z
N MET A 1 -46.30 38.87 -36.71
CA MET A 1 -45.86 37.67 -37.45
C MET A 1 -44.34 37.74 -37.53
N GLY A 2 -43.50 36.90 -36.94
CA GLY A 2 -43.65 35.55 -36.41
C GLY A 2 -42.40 34.75 -36.78
N ALA A 3 -41.30 35.00 -36.05
CA ALA A 3 -40.05 34.24 -35.90
C ALA A 3 -39.26 33.77 -37.16
N ALA A 4 -38.13 34.44 -37.40
CA ALA A 4 -36.92 33.83 -37.92
C ALA A 4 -36.18 33.15 -36.75
N GLN A 5 -35.74 31.89 -36.91
CA GLN A 5 -34.68 31.32 -36.07
C GLN A 5 -33.70 30.53 -36.94
N SER A 6 -32.46 30.98 -36.80
CA SER A 6 -31.24 30.62 -37.48
C SER A 6 -30.74 29.23 -37.08
N GLY A 7 -30.00 28.58 -37.99
CA GLY A 7 -29.12 27.48 -37.61
C GLY A 7 -28.06 27.94 -36.61
N ALA A 8 -27.81 27.12 -35.61
CA ALA A 8 -26.64 27.19 -34.76
C ALA A 8 -26.29 25.77 -34.29
N ASP A 9 -25.00 25.49 -34.35
CA ASP A 9 -24.30 24.25 -34.07
C ASP A 9 -24.92 23.36 -32.97
N GLN A 10 -25.21 22.10 -33.32
CA GLN A 10 -25.32 21.03 -32.32
C GLN A 10 -23.92 20.78 -31.76
N ALA A 11 -23.55 21.57 -30.76
CA ALA A 11 -22.33 21.42 -29.99
C ALA A 11 -22.23 19.99 -29.46
N ALA A 12 -21.16 19.29 -29.82
CA ALA A 12 -20.81 18.01 -29.24
C ALA A 12 -20.80 18.15 -27.70
N PRO A 13 -21.36 17.18 -26.94
CA PRO A 13 -21.41 17.29 -25.49
C PRO A 13 -20.00 17.44 -24.92
N GLU A 14 -19.84 18.40 -24.00
CA GLU A 14 -18.59 18.69 -23.33
C GLU A 14 -18.08 17.42 -22.62
N VAL A 15 -16.98 16.86 -23.12
CA VAL A 15 -16.36 15.66 -22.54
C VAL A 15 -15.44 16.10 -21.40
N VAL A 16 -15.93 15.99 -20.17
CA VAL A 16 -15.12 16.18 -18.97
C VAL A 16 -14.12 15.03 -18.86
N ARG A 17 -12.84 15.34 -18.96
CA ARG A 17 -11.74 14.38 -18.76
C ARG A 17 -11.31 14.44 -17.30
N ILE A 18 -11.67 13.42 -16.53
CA ILE A 18 -11.28 13.30 -15.13
C ILE A 18 -9.94 12.58 -15.07
N GLU A 19 -8.93 13.22 -14.51
CA GLU A 19 -7.63 12.56 -14.27
C GLU A 19 -7.72 11.62 -13.07
N ARG A 20 -6.91 10.56 -13.06
CA ARG A 20 -6.95 9.54 -11.98
C ARG A 20 -6.56 10.10 -10.60
N SER A 21 -5.88 11.26 -10.59
CA SER A 21 -5.54 12.07 -9.42
C SER A 21 -6.72 12.87 -8.85
N GLU A 22 -7.76 13.12 -9.64
CA GLU A 22 -8.95 13.92 -9.26
C GLU A 22 -10.06 13.05 -8.65
N ILE A 23 -9.87 11.73 -8.65
CA ILE A 23 -10.82 10.77 -8.08
C ILE A 23 -10.61 10.73 -6.56
N PRO A 24 -11.65 11.04 -5.74
CA PRO A 24 -11.55 10.96 -4.29
C PRO A 24 -11.17 9.54 -3.83
N GLU A 25 -10.46 9.45 -2.71
CA GLU A 25 -9.93 8.17 -2.22
C GLU A 25 -11.03 7.14 -1.94
N GLU A 26 -12.24 7.58 -1.60
CA GLU A 26 -13.38 6.69 -1.36
C GLU A 26 -13.82 5.91 -2.62
N TYR A 27 -13.54 6.43 -3.82
CA TYR A 27 -13.96 5.83 -5.10
C TYR A 27 -12.84 5.10 -5.84
N LYS A 28 -11.60 5.16 -5.33
CA LYS A 28 -10.42 4.56 -5.98
C LYS A 28 -10.51 3.03 -6.08
N ASN A 29 -11.28 2.40 -5.19
CA ASN A 29 -11.45 0.95 -5.10
C ASN A 29 -12.73 0.45 -5.80
N VAL A 30 -13.56 1.34 -6.36
CA VAL A 30 -14.80 0.97 -7.05
C VAL A 30 -14.48 0.65 -8.51
N GLY A 31 -14.45 -0.64 -8.84
CA GLY A 31 -14.24 -1.11 -10.21
C GLY A 31 -15.53 -1.08 -11.03
N VAL A 32 -15.48 -0.54 -12.25
CA VAL A 32 -16.59 -0.63 -13.20
C VAL A 32 -16.52 -1.99 -13.90
N SER A 33 -17.66 -2.68 -14.04
CA SER A 33 -17.70 -3.98 -14.73
C SER A 33 -17.26 -3.85 -16.19
N SER A 34 -16.42 -4.79 -16.65
CA SER A 34 -15.87 -4.81 -18.01
C SER A 34 -16.95 -4.84 -19.11
N ASP A 35 -18.15 -5.33 -18.79
CA ASP A 35 -19.26 -5.42 -19.74
C ASP A 35 -19.91 -4.05 -20.02
N VAL A 36 -19.90 -3.15 -19.03
CA VAL A 36 -20.40 -1.77 -19.20
C VAL A 36 -19.43 -0.98 -20.08
N VAL A 37 -18.13 -1.14 -19.86
CA VAL A 37 -17.07 -0.50 -20.66
C VAL A 37 -17.14 -0.94 -22.12
N LYS A 38 -17.30 -2.24 -22.38
CA LYS A 38 -17.46 -2.78 -23.73
C LYS A 38 -18.68 -2.21 -24.44
N ARG A 39 -19.82 -2.12 -23.75
CA ARG A 39 -21.07 -1.60 -24.31
C ARG A 39 -20.94 -0.14 -24.72
N VAL A 40 -20.38 0.71 -23.86
CA VAL A 40 -20.19 2.14 -24.14
C VAL A 40 -19.22 2.36 -25.31
N ASN A 41 -18.14 1.59 -25.38
CA ASN A 41 -17.21 1.65 -26.52
C ASN A 41 -17.86 1.20 -27.83
N ALA A 42 -18.69 0.14 -27.81
CA ALA A 42 -19.42 -0.33 -28.98
C ALA A 42 -20.46 0.68 -29.49
N THR A 43 -21.12 1.41 -28.58
CA THR A 43 -22.03 2.51 -28.97
C THR A 43 -21.27 3.65 -29.65
N LYS A 44 -20.04 3.94 -29.21
CA LYS A 44 -19.18 5.00 -29.79
C LYS A 44 -18.72 4.67 -31.21
N THR A 45 -18.50 3.39 -31.51
CA THR A 45 -18.11 2.93 -32.86
C THR A 45 -19.27 2.82 -33.84
N SER A 46 -20.52 2.81 -33.36
CA SER A 46 -21.70 2.60 -34.21
C SER A 46 -22.30 3.90 -34.79
N SER A 47 -21.85 5.07 -34.34
CA SER A 47 -22.45 6.37 -34.71
C SER A 47 -21.55 7.30 -35.54
N GLY A 48 -20.45 6.81 -36.12
CA GLY A 48 -19.51 7.65 -36.88
C GLY A 48 -18.99 6.94 -38.12
N ASN A 49 -19.75 7.01 -39.22
CA ASN A 49 -19.44 6.36 -40.48
C ASN A 49 -18.65 7.31 -41.40
N THR A 50 -17.33 7.42 -41.22
CA THR A 50 -16.40 8.04 -42.21
C THR A 50 -14.96 7.62 -41.93
N SER A 51 -14.45 6.57 -42.61
CA SER A 51 -13.03 6.39 -43.04
C SER A 51 -12.68 4.93 -43.39
N SER A 52 -13.45 4.23 -44.23
CA SER A 52 -13.16 2.82 -44.56
C SER A 52 -11.74 2.58 -45.11
N ALA A 53 -11.22 3.45 -45.98
CA ALA A 53 -9.88 3.29 -46.57
C ALA A 53 -8.72 3.55 -45.59
N SER A 54 -8.88 4.44 -44.60
CA SER A 54 -7.85 4.71 -43.59
C SER A 54 -7.81 3.63 -42.51
N ASN A 55 -8.99 3.11 -42.14
CA ASN A 55 -9.11 1.99 -41.22
C ASN A 55 -8.52 0.70 -41.81
N ASP A 56 -8.59 0.47 -43.12
CA ASP A 56 -7.97 -0.71 -43.74
C ASP A 56 -6.44 -0.70 -43.64
N ALA A 57 -5.79 0.44 -43.84
CA ALA A 57 -4.33 0.57 -43.68
C ALA A 57 -3.89 0.40 -42.22
N GLU A 58 -4.67 0.95 -41.29
CA GLU A 58 -4.43 0.79 -39.85
C GLU A 58 -4.69 -0.65 -39.38
N ASN A 59 -5.74 -1.29 -39.91
CA ASN A 59 -6.07 -2.69 -39.63
C ASN A 59 -4.99 -3.64 -40.18
N GLU A 60 -4.45 -3.38 -41.37
CA GLU A 60 -3.31 -4.13 -41.92
C GLU A 60 -2.02 -3.92 -41.09
N ARG A 61 -1.79 -2.71 -40.56
CA ARG A 61 -0.70 -2.45 -39.62
C ARG A 61 -0.90 -3.23 -38.31
N LEU A 62 -2.09 -3.17 -37.73
CA LEU A 62 -2.44 -3.87 -36.49
C LEU A 62 -2.36 -5.38 -36.66
N LYS A 63 -2.73 -5.94 -37.82
CA LYS A 63 -2.54 -7.37 -38.14
C LYS A 63 -1.07 -7.75 -38.17
N ARG A 64 -0.20 -6.90 -38.73
CA ARG A 64 1.26 -7.15 -38.73
C ARG A 64 1.86 -7.04 -37.33
N GLU A 65 1.43 -6.08 -36.52
CA GLU A 65 1.86 -5.94 -35.14
C GLU A 65 1.38 -7.14 -34.30
N LEU A 66 0.12 -7.56 -34.46
CA LEU A 66 -0.42 -8.76 -33.82
C LEU A 66 0.35 -10.02 -34.23
N GLN A 67 0.73 -10.14 -35.50
CA GLN A 67 1.52 -11.28 -35.97
C GLN A 67 2.91 -11.28 -35.34
N LYS A 68 3.59 -10.12 -35.27
CA LYS A 68 4.88 -9.99 -34.58
C LYS A 68 4.79 -10.36 -33.10
N GLU A 69 3.76 -9.87 -32.41
CA GLU A 69 3.50 -10.22 -31.00
C GLU A 69 3.22 -11.71 -30.81
N ARG A 70 2.51 -12.34 -31.75
CA ARG A 70 2.27 -13.79 -31.72
C ARG A 70 3.57 -14.58 -31.93
N ASP A 71 4.41 -14.14 -32.85
CA ASP A 71 5.69 -14.79 -33.14
C ASP A 71 6.67 -14.60 -31.96
N GLU A 72 6.72 -13.41 -31.36
CA GLU A 72 7.52 -13.11 -30.18
C GLU A 72 7.03 -13.89 -28.95
N LYS A 73 5.72 -13.94 -28.73
CA LYS A 73 5.12 -14.76 -27.67
C LYS A 73 5.38 -16.24 -27.88
N ALA A 74 5.39 -16.72 -29.12
CA ALA A 74 5.72 -18.12 -29.43
C ALA A 74 7.18 -18.41 -29.07
N ARG A 75 8.11 -17.53 -29.46
CA ARG A 75 9.54 -17.63 -29.07
C ARG A 75 9.72 -17.58 -27.57
N LEU A 76 9.10 -16.62 -26.87
CA LEU A 76 9.17 -16.51 -25.42
C LEU A 76 8.59 -17.75 -24.72
N ARG A 77 7.53 -18.35 -25.26
CA ARG A 77 6.99 -19.62 -24.74
C ARG A 77 7.93 -20.79 -24.95
N GLU A 78 8.59 -20.86 -26.10
CA GLU A 78 9.62 -21.88 -26.38
C GLU A 78 10.83 -21.71 -25.46
N ASP A 79 11.30 -20.48 -25.26
CA ASP A 79 12.38 -20.17 -24.32
C ASP A 79 11.99 -20.50 -22.88
N MET A 80 10.77 -20.17 -22.45
CA MET A 80 10.25 -20.55 -21.14
C MET A 80 10.11 -22.07 -21.00
N ALA A 81 9.69 -22.78 -22.04
CA ALA A 81 9.62 -24.23 -22.03
C ALA A 81 11.03 -24.86 -21.93
N LYS A 82 12.01 -24.30 -22.65
CA LYS A 82 13.41 -24.72 -22.61
C LYS A 82 14.05 -24.44 -21.26
N LEU A 83 13.82 -23.26 -20.67
CA LEU A 83 14.24 -22.90 -19.33
C LEU A 83 13.59 -23.82 -18.28
N SER A 84 12.30 -24.09 -18.41
CA SER A 84 11.57 -25.02 -17.55
C SER A 84 12.12 -26.45 -17.66
N GLN A 85 12.46 -26.90 -18.87
CA GLN A 85 13.07 -28.21 -19.09
C GLN A 85 14.50 -28.27 -18.53
N LEU A 86 15.29 -27.20 -18.65
CA LEU A 86 16.62 -27.11 -18.03
C LEU A 86 16.53 -27.11 -16.50
N GLN A 87 15.53 -26.44 -15.93
CA GLN A 87 15.25 -26.45 -14.50
C GLN A 87 14.83 -27.86 -14.04
N GLN A 88 13.90 -28.50 -14.75
CA GLN A 88 13.52 -29.90 -14.47
C GLN A 88 14.69 -30.88 -14.64
N ARG A 89 15.58 -30.68 -15.62
CA ARG A 89 16.80 -31.50 -15.76
C ARG A 89 17.85 -31.19 -14.69
N LYS A 90 17.91 -29.97 -14.15
CA LYS A 90 18.71 -29.67 -12.96
C LYS A 90 18.13 -30.36 -11.71
N ASP A 91 16.80 -30.45 -11.64
CA ASP A 91 16.08 -31.15 -10.56
C ASP A 91 16.13 -32.70 -10.72
N HIS A 92 16.31 -33.24 -11.94
CA HIS A 92 16.43 -34.69 -12.19
C HIS A 92 17.85 -35.21 -12.43
N GLY A 93 18.79 -34.33 -12.77
CA GLY A 93 20.20 -34.66 -13.03
C GLY A 93 21.09 -34.56 -11.80
N THR A 94 20.54 -34.15 -10.67
CA THR A 94 21.29 -34.01 -9.42
C THR A 94 20.72 -34.95 -8.37
N VAL A 95 21.22 -36.17 -8.33
CA VAL A 95 21.30 -36.95 -7.09
C VAL A 95 22.37 -36.28 -6.21
N LEU A 96 22.04 -35.09 -5.68
CA LEU A 96 22.74 -34.37 -4.61
C LEU A 96 21.65 -33.66 -3.78
N PRO A 97 21.87 -33.49 -2.47
CA PRO A 97 20.81 -33.50 -1.44
C PRO A 97 19.84 -32.30 -1.53
N PRO A 98 18.67 -32.40 -0.87
CA PRO A 98 17.52 -31.53 -1.12
C PRO A 98 17.71 -30.14 -0.50
N SER A 99 18.45 -29.25 -1.16
CA SER A 99 18.62 -27.84 -0.74
C SER A 99 18.89 -26.94 -1.93
N ALA A 100 17.86 -26.51 -2.66
CA ALA A 100 18.00 -25.32 -3.53
C ALA A 100 16.68 -24.65 -3.96
N THR A 101 15.54 -25.32 -3.90
CA THR A 101 14.23 -24.73 -4.27
C THR A 101 13.20 -24.73 -3.14
N GLY A 102 13.45 -25.44 -2.04
CA GLY A 102 12.88 -25.16 -0.72
C GLY A 102 13.67 -24.10 0.07
N GLY A 103 14.83 -23.68 -0.46
CA GLY A 103 15.83 -22.87 0.26
C GLY A 103 15.49 -21.39 0.41
N ILE A 104 14.72 -20.76 -0.50
CA ILE A 104 14.45 -19.31 -0.37
C ILE A 104 13.39 -19.03 0.70
N GLY A 105 12.37 -19.89 0.81
CA GLY A 105 11.39 -19.81 1.88
C GLY A 105 11.98 -20.18 3.24
N SER A 106 12.78 -21.25 3.29
CA SER A 106 13.42 -21.69 4.54
C SER A 106 14.50 -20.72 5.02
N ASP A 107 15.35 -20.18 4.13
CA ASP A 107 16.40 -19.21 4.52
C ASP A 107 15.79 -17.86 4.96
N LEU A 108 14.64 -17.47 4.40
CA LEU A 108 13.91 -16.27 4.81
C LEU A 108 13.17 -16.48 6.14
N GLU A 109 12.63 -17.67 6.38
CA GLU A 109 11.99 -18.05 7.64
C GLU A 109 13.00 -18.28 8.77
N GLU A 110 14.16 -18.83 8.46
CA GLU A 110 15.30 -18.92 9.38
C GLU A 110 15.86 -17.54 9.72
N ARG A 111 16.02 -16.64 8.74
CA ARG A 111 16.40 -15.24 9.00
C ARG A 111 15.37 -14.50 9.84
N LYS A 112 14.08 -14.73 9.60
CA LYS A 112 13.01 -14.16 10.41
C LYS A 112 13.08 -14.68 11.84
N LYS A 113 13.30 -15.98 12.03
CA LYS A 113 13.45 -16.59 13.36
C LYS A 113 14.66 -16.02 14.12
N VAL A 114 15.79 -15.82 13.45
CA VAL A 114 16.98 -15.20 14.04
C VAL A 114 16.72 -13.73 14.41
N PHE A 115 15.99 -13.00 13.56
CA PHE A 115 15.58 -11.62 13.85
C PHE A 115 14.66 -11.57 15.06
N ASP A 116 13.62 -12.41 15.10
CA ASP A 116 12.66 -12.47 16.20
C ASP A 116 13.35 -12.86 17.51
N GLU A 117 14.28 -13.82 17.50
CA GLU A 117 15.08 -14.19 18.67
C GLU A 117 16.01 -13.03 19.12
N THR A 118 16.56 -12.28 18.18
CA THR A 118 17.41 -11.12 18.49
C THR A 118 16.58 -9.99 19.09
N VAL A 119 15.39 -9.73 18.56
CA VAL A 119 14.44 -8.76 19.11
C VAL A 119 14.03 -9.17 20.51
N GLU A 120 13.68 -10.44 20.74
CA GLU A 120 13.33 -10.93 22.06
C GLU A 120 14.50 -10.77 23.04
N ARG A 121 15.74 -11.05 22.61
CA ARG A 121 16.94 -10.86 23.44
C ARG A 121 17.19 -9.39 23.77
N VAL A 122 17.01 -8.49 22.82
CA VAL A 122 17.14 -7.04 23.04
C VAL A 122 16.02 -6.55 23.95
N GLN A 123 14.79 -6.99 23.71
CA GLN A 123 13.63 -6.68 24.55
C GLN A 123 13.89 -7.13 26.00
N LYS A 124 14.31 -8.37 26.18
CA LYS A 124 14.65 -8.92 27.50
C LYS A 124 15.78 -8.18 28.20
N ARG A 125 16.78 -7.73 27.44
CA ARG A 125 17.97 -7.05 28.01
C ARG A 125 17.74 -5.57 28.31
N PHE A 126 16.91 -4.89 27.51
CA PHE A 126 16.76 -3.44 27.57
C PHE A 126 15.38 -2.98 28.01
N PHE A 127 14.35 -3.80 27.87
CA PHE A 127 12.95 -3.45 28.12
C PHE A 127 12.31 -4.22 29.29
N ASP A 128 12.83 -5.37 29.74
CA ASP A 128 12.31 -6.04 30.95
C ASP A 128 12.46 -5.19 32.21
N TYR A 129 13.44 -4.28 32.23
CA TYR A 129 13.61 -3.35 33.34
C TYR A 129 12.84 -2.05 33.09
N HIS A 130 11.53 -2.13 33.26
CA HIS A 130 10.75 -0.94 33.57
C HIS A 130 11.09 -0.53 35.01
N ARG A 131 11.75 0.63 35.19
CA ARG A 131 11.91 1.23 36.52
C ARG A 131 10.50 1.41 37.09
N GLU A 132 10.26 0.91 38.31
CA GLU A 132 9.03 1.19 39.04
C GLU A 132 8.78 2.70 39.09
N ASN A 133 7.51 3.12 39.00
CA ASN A 133 7.16 4.54 39.06
C ASN A 133 7.47 5.10 40.46
N VAL A 134 8.69 5.61 40.64
CA VAL A 134 9.17 6.17 41.92
C VAL A 134 8.31 7.33 42.43
N CYS A 135 7.58 8.00 41.52
CA CYS A 135 6.71 9.13 41.85
C CYS A 135 5.22 8.78 41.87
N GLN A 136 4.87 7.48 41.88
CA GLN A 136 3.47 7.01 41.87
C GLN A 136 2.69 7.49 43.11
N ASP A 137 3.33 7.59 44.26
CA ASP A 137 2.67 8.07 45.49
C ASP A 137 2.23 9.53 45.36
N ASN A 138 3.09 10.39 44.79
CA ASN A 138 2.77 11.78 44.51
C ASN A 138 1.64 11.90 43.46
N GLU A 139 1.62 11.02 42.46
CA GLU A 139 0.54 10.96 41.46
C GLU A 139 -0.80 10.59 42.11
N ASN A 140 -0.81 9.59 42.99
CA ASN A 140 -2.00 9.18 43.74
C ASN A 140 -2.53 10.32 44.63
N GLU A 141 -1.66 11.07 45.28
CA GLU A 141 -2.05 12.24 46.09
C GLU A 141 -2.65 13.37 45.25
N ILE A 142 -2.06 13.66 44.08
CA ILE A 142 -2.61 14.65 43.14
C ILE A 142 -4.00 14.20 42.68
N VAL A 143 -4.14 12.95 42.23
CA VAL A 143 -5.42 12.39 41.78
C VAL A 143 -6.46 12.45 42.89
N LYS A 144 -6.09 12.09 44.12
CA LYS A 144 -6.99 12.16 45.29
C LYS A 144 -7.42 13.60 45.60
N CYS A 145 -6.50 14.57 45.48
CA CYS A 145 -6.80 15.98 45.66
C CYS A 145 -7.77 16.50 44.58
N LEU A 146 -7.55 16.13 43.31
CA LEU A 146 -8.40 16.51 42.18
C LEU A 146 -9.80 15.89 42.30
N GLN A 147 -9.88 14.62 42.70
CA GLN A 147 -11.15 13.93 42.96
C GLN A 147 -11.93 14.60 44.10
N SER A 148 -11.23 15.08 45.13
CA SER A 148 -11.84 15.78 46.28
C SER A 148 -12.20 17.24 45.98
N ASN A 149 -11.57 17.86 44.97
CA ASN A 149 -11.73 19.27 44.60
C ASN A 149 -12.12 19.41 43.12
N GLN A 150 -13.22 18.76 42.73
CA GLN A 150 -13.73 18.86 41.36
C GLN A 150 -14.01 20.32 40.99
N GLY A 151 -13.38 20.80 39.91
CA GLY A 151 -13.49 22.19 39.43
C GLY A 151 -12.57 23.21 40.12
N ARG A 152 -11.73 22.83 41.09
CA ARG A 152 -10.76 23.73 41.76
C ARG A 152 -9.34 23.18 41.70
N VAL A 153 -8.83 22.96 40.48
CA VAL A 153 -7.50 22.38 40.20
C VAL A 153 -6.36 23.15 40.89
N LEU A 154 -6.47 24.48 41.01
CA LEU A 154 -5.45 25.32 41.62
C LEU A 154 -5.18 25.02 43.11
N LYS A 155 -6.12 24.37 43.83
CA LYS A 155 -5.88 23.95 45.22
C LYS A 155 -4.88 22.80 45.33
N CYS A 156 -4.71 22.04 44.26
CA CYS A 156 -3.77 20.91 44.19
C CYS A 156 -2.41 21.30 43.61
N ALA A 157 -2.22 22.57 43.20
CA ALA A 157 -0.95 23.09 42.69
C ALA A 157 0.28 22.79 43.57
N PRO A 158 0.23 22.91 44.92
CA PRO A 158 1.40 22.59 45.75
C PRO A 158 1.78 21.10 45.71
N LEU A 159 0.85 20.19 45.41
CA LEU A 159 1.15 18.76 45.25
C LEU A 159 1.89 18.49 43.94
N THR A 160 1.65 19.32 42.91
CA THR A 160 2.36 19.24 41.63
C THR A 160 3.84 19.58 41.78
N GLU A 161 4.20 20.55 42.63
CA GLU A 161 5.61 20.90 42.88
C GLU A 161 6.41 19.72 43.47
N ALA A 162 5.80 18.96 44.38
CA ALA A 162 6.40 17.76 44.95
C ALA A 162 6.60 16.65 43.90
N TYR A 163 5.61 16.47 43.03
CA TYR A 163 5.69 15.53 41.91
C TYR A 163 6.78 15.94 40.89
N GLU A 164 6.82 17.21 40.48
CA GLU A 164 7.84 17.73 39.57
C GLU A 164 9.26 17.58 40.13
N LYS A 165 9.43 17.81 41.44
CA LYS A 165 10.71 17.60 42.12
C LYS A 165 11.10 16.12 42.12
N CYS A 166 10.16 15.22 42.39
CA CYS A 166 10.39 13.76 42.33
C CYS A 166 10.80 13.33 40.92
N VAL A 167 10.06 13.76 39.89
CA VAL A 167 10.37 13.45 38.48
C VAL A 167 11.72 14.04 38.08
N GLY A 168 12.03 15.27 38.51
CA GLY A 168 13.31 15.92 38.25
C GLY A 168 14.49 15.18 38.89
N GLN A 169 14.35 14.73 40.14
CA GLN A 169 15.37 13.94 40.83
C GLN A 169 15.54 12.56 40.19
N PHE A 170 14.44 11.88 39.86
CA PHE A 170 14.47 10.60 39.17
C PHE A 170 15.12 10.72 37.79
N ARG A 171 14.77 11.75 37.01
CA ARG A 171 15.40 12.04 35.72
C ARG A 171 16.89 12.29 35.87
N GLN A 172 17.30 13.06 36.88
CA GLN A 172 18.73 13.26 37.15
C GLN A 172 19.42 11.96 37.54
N GLN A 173 18.78 11.09 38.32
CA GLN A 173 19.34 9.79 38.72
C GLN A 173 19.47 8.85 37.53
N VAL A 174 18.51 8.86 36.60
CA VAL A 174 18.59 8.11 35.34
C VAL A 174 19.70 8.65 34.43
N LEU A 175 19.82 9.98 34.31
CA LEU A 175 20.83 10.62 33.45
C LEU A 175 22.25 10.56 34.02
N LYS A 176 22.40 10.60 35.36
CA LYS A 176 23.70 10.48 36.03
C LYS A 176 24.26 9.06 35.98
N GLY A 177 23.44 8.08 35.61
CA GLY A 177 23.85 6.68 35.47
C GLY A 177 24.17 6.05 36.83
N ASN A 178 24.10 4.72 36.86
CA ASN A 178 25.02 3.97 37.72
C ASN A 178 26.45 4.18 37.19
#